data_AF-A0ABD0L5H9-F1
#
_entry.id   AF-A0ABD0L5H9-F1
#
_cell.length_a   1.000
_cell.length_b   1.000
_cell.length_c   1.000
_cell.angle_alpha   90.00
_cell.angle_beta   90.00
_cell.angle_gamma   90.00
#
_symmetry.space_group_name_H-M   'P 1'
#
loop_
_entity.id
_entity.type
_entity.pdbx_description
1 polymer ?
#
loop_
_entity_poly.entity_id
_entity_poly.type
_entity_poly.pdbx_seq_one_letter_code
_entity_poly.pdbx_strand_id
1 'polypeptide(L)'
;MNTTGGLFAPGARHYRLKDRKEADGGTSLTTTATTVTVDSTTTSTTAASTQGACPKATLQDDFLQYPWRYITSNNLYSRYATFDVCKTECLNTPDCRSLDYKYSDNTCTGADVTPLQVPSDWRSSEGFSRVDYFQRMCA
;
A
#
# COMPACT_ATOMS: atom_id res chain seq x y z
N MET A 1 -23.09 -33.99 8.55
CA MET A 1 -23.46 -32.57 8.76
C MET A 1 -22.14 -31.84 9.04
N ASN A 2 -21.31 -31.51 8.06
CA ASN A 2 -21.35 -30.38 7.11
C ASN A 2 -21.80 -29.06 7.75
N THR A 3 -20.85 -28.14 7.99
CA THR A 3 -20.85 -26.80 7.35
C THR A 3 -19.48 -26.12 7.39
N THR A 4 -19.27 -25.32 6.35
CA THR A 4 -18.05 -24.76 5.77
C THR A 4 -17.94 -23.24 6.03
N GLY A 5 -16.72 -22.68 5.89
CA GLY A 5 -16.46 -21.29 5.46
C GLY A 5 -16.24 -20.28 6.59
N GLY A 6 -15.39 -19.26 6.48
CA GLY A 6 -14.59 -18.74 5.39
C GLY A 6 -14.37 -17.22 5.57
N LEU A 7 -13.12 -16.78 5.34
CA LEU A 7 -12.66 -15.48 4.82
C LEU A 7 -13.03 -14.10 5.47
N PHE A 8 -12.05 -13.20 5.29
CA PHE A 8 -12.07 -11.72 5.25
C PHE A 8 -11.61 -10.95 6.49
N ALA A 9 -10.34 -10.50 6.44
CA ALA A 9 -9.83 -9.41 7.26
C ALA A 9 -10.12 -8.07 6.55
N PRO A 10 -10.72 -7.07 7.22
CA PRO A 10 -10.91 -5.75 6.63
C PRO A 10 -9.79 -4.79 7.05
N GLY A 11 -9.40 -3.87 6.16
CA GLY A 11 -8.84 -2.59 6.62
C GLY A 11 -7.59 -2.06 5.93
N ALA A 12 -7.52 -2.07 4.59
CA ALA A 12 -6.67 -1.10 3.91
C ALA A 12 -7.30 0.29 4.07
N ARG A 13 -6.62 1.23 4.75
CA ARG A 13 -7.07 2.62 4.86
C ARG A 13 -6.29 3.48 3.87
N HIS A 14 -6.99 3.97 2.84
CA HIS A 14 -6.51 5.07 2.00
C HIS A 14 -6.71 6.39 2.75
N TYR A 15 -5.67 7.21 2.86
CA TYR A 15 -5.80 8.60 3.33
C TYR A 15 -5.73 9.52 2.12
N ARG A 16 -6.83 10.22 1.81
CA ARG A 16 -6.89 11.27 0.78
C ARG A 16 -7.14 12.61 1.45
N LEU A 17 -6.31 13.60 1.14
CA LEU A 17 -6.44 14.99 1.59
C LEU A 17 -7.79 15.58 1.09
N LYS A 18 -8.44 16.35 1.97
CA LYS A 18 -9.77 16.93 1.76
C LYS A 18 -9.68 18.14 0.83
N ASP A 19 -10.47 18.11 -0.25
CA ASP A 19 -10.76 19.26 -1.10
C ASP A 19 -12.24 19.69 -1.01
N ARG A 20 -12.44 20.92 -1.45
CA ARG A 20 -13.47 21.91 -1.10
C ARG A 20 -14.90 21.65 -1.62
N LYS A 21 -15.85 22.12 -0.80
CA LYS A 21 -17.00 23.01 -1.09
C LYS A 21 -18.06 22.59 -2.14
N GLU A 22 -19.23 22.27 -1.59
CA GLU A 22 -20.63 22.45 -2.03
C GLU A 22 -20.94 22.85 -3.48
N ALA A 23 -21.84 22.07 -4.10
CA ALA A 23 -22.96 22.60 -4.88
C ALA A 23 -24.15 21.62 -4.83
N ASP A 24 -25.28 22.14 -4.40
CA ASP A 24 -26.60 21.52 -4.23
C ASP A 24 -27.32 21.37 -5.58
N GLY A 25 -28.24 20.40 -5.71
CA GLY A 25 -29.20 20.40 -6.83
C GLY A 25 -29.73 19.05 -7.30
N GLY A 26 -30.87 18.64 -6.74
CA GLY A 26 -32.03 18.32 -7.58
C GLY A 26 -32.36 16.85 -7.91
N THR A 27 -33.41 16.38 -7.22
CA THR A 27 -34.60 15.74 -7.82
C THR A 27 -34.68 14.21 -7.86
N SER A 28 -35.66 13.75 -7.09
CA SER A 28 -36.31 12.43 -7.02
C SER A 28 -36.95 12.00 -8.34
N LEU A 29 -36.91 10.70 -8.69
CA LEU A 29 -38.11 9.85 -8.90
C LEU A 29 -37.85 8.58 -9.73
N THR A 30 -38.49 7.51 -9.26
CA THR A 30 -39.01 6.33 -9.99
C THR A 30 -38.08 5.15 -10.31
N THR A 31 -38.28 4.10 -9.52
CA THR A 31 -37.95 2.71 -9.81
C THR A 31 -38.85 2.17 -10.92
N THR A 32 -38.26 1.87 -12.08
CA THR A 32 -38.87 1.02 -13.11
C THR A 32 -37.80 0.06 -13.64
N ALA A 33 -38.04 -1.23 -13.46
CA ALA A 33 -37.16 -2.29 -13.95
C ALA A 33 -37.36 -2.48 -15.46
N THR A 34 -36.30 -2.30 -16.24
CA THR A 34 -36.21 -2.76 -17.63
C THR A 34 -34.80 -3.27 -17.89
N THR A 35 -34.71 -4.53 -18.30
CA THR A 35 -33.51 -5.22 -18.78
C THR A 35 -32.86 -4.47 -19.94
N VAL A 36 -31.58 -4.14 -19.83
CA VAL A 36 -30.75 -3.62 -20.93
C VAL A 36 -29.49 -4.46 -21.07
N THR A 37 -29.25 -4.79 -22.33
CA THR A 37 -28.21 -5.57 -22.96
C THR A 37 -26.78 -5.14 -22.59
N VAL A 38 -25.89 -6.14 -22.60
CA VAL A 38 -24.45 -6.04 -22.38
C VAL A 38 -23.81 -5.08 -23.40
N ASP A 39 -23.21 -3.97 -22.94
CA ASP A 39 -22.01 -3.41 -23.58
C ASP A 39 -21.24 -2.46 -22.63
N SER A 40 -19.93 -2.62 -22.66
CA SER A 40 -18.89 -1.63 -22.35
C SER A 40 -18.65 -1.18 -20.91
N THR A 41 -17.46 -1.58 -20.45
CA THR A 41 -16.55 -0.81 -19.58
C THR A 41 -17.03 -0.47 -18.18
N THR A 42 -17.01 -1.47 -17.31
CA THR A 42 -16.20 -1.32 -16.10
C THR A 42 -15.67 -2.69 -15.73
N THR A 43 -14.61 -3.10 -16.45
CA THR A 43 -13.64 -4.01 -15.87
C THR A 43 -13.12 -3.28 -14.65
N SER A 44 -13.71 -3.53 -13.48
CA SER A 44 -13.06 -3.31 -12.21
C SER A 44 -11.92 -4.32 -12.19
N THR A 45 -10.89 -4.02 -12.99
CA THR A 45 -9.65 -4.75 -13.05
C THR A 45 -9.12 -4.64 -11.65
N THR A 46 -9.22 -5.75 -10.95
CA THR A 46 -8.39 -6.09 -9.83
C THR A 46 -6.97 -5.83 -10.31
N ALA A 47 -6.45 -4.62 -10.05
CA ALA A 47 -5.03 -4.36 -10.14
C ALA A 47 -4.41 -5.11 -8.97
N ALA A 48 -4.39 -6.44 -9.09
CA ALA A 48 -3.34 -7.25 -8.51
C ALA A 48 -2.07 -6.70 -9.14
N SER A 49 -1.58 -5.63 -8.50
CA SER A 49 -0.47 -4.85 -8.96
C SER A 49 0.68 -5.83 -9.12
N THR A 50 1.19 -5.92 -10.34
CA THR A 50 2.45 -6.59 -10.67
C THR A 50 3.61 -5.81 -10.07
N GLN A 51 3.56 -5.59 -8.75
CA GLN A 51 4.49 -4.82 -7.92
C GLN A 51 5.89 -5.44 -7.84
N GLY A 52 6.10 -6.62 -8.42
CA GLY A 52 7.37 -7.34 -8.38
C GLY A 52 8.37 -6.91 -9.44
N ALA A 53 7.92 -6.27 -10.52
CA ALA A 53 8.73 -6.03 -11.73
C ALA A 53 8.72 -4.57 -12.18
N CYS A 54 8.47 -3.65 -11.27
CA CYS A 54 8.46 -2.23 -11.59
C CYS A 54 9.88 -1.73 -11.86
N PRO A 55 10.18 -1.17 -13.04
CA PRO A 55 11.48 -0.58 -13.30
C PRO A 55 11.71 0.62 -12.37
N LYS A 56 12.97 0.83 -11.97
CA LYS A 56 13.34 1.91 -11.02
C LYS A 56 12.87 3.29 -11.52
N ALA A 57 12.86 3.49 -12.84
CA ALA A 57 12.44 4.72 -13.49
C ALA A 57 10.93 5.06 -13.35
N THR A 58 10.10 4.11 -12.91
CA THR A 58 8.64 4.30 -12.79
C THR A 58 8.15 4.24 -11.34
N LEU A 59 9.07 4.32 -10.37
CA LEU A 59 8.71 4.40 -8.95
C LEU A 59 8.04 5.74 -8.65
N GLN A 60 6.85 5.67 -8.06
CA GLN A 60 6.10 6.83 -7.59
C GLN A 60 6.57 7.29 -6.20
N ASP A 61 6.09 8.46 -5.80
CA ASP A 61 6.38 9.04 -4.49
C ASP A 61 5.40 8.56 -3.40
N ASP A 62 4.34 7.87 -3.82
CA ASP A 62 3.35 7.26 -2.94
C ASP A 62 3.83 5.92 -2.40
N PHE A 63 3.43 5.65 -1.16
CA PHE A 63 3.78 4.42 -0.44
C PHE A 63 2.52 3.67 -0.02
N LEU A 64 2.53 2.36 -0.26
CA LEU A 64 1.60 1.42 0.36
C LEU A 64 2.15 0.99 1.71
N GLN A 65 1.32 1.13 2.74
CA GLN A 65 1.67 0.73 4.09
C GLN A 65 1.15 -0.69 4.41
N TYR A 66 2.02 -1.49 5.01
CA TYR A 66 1.73 -2.81 5.53
C TYR A 66 2.09 -2.79 7.02
N PRO A 67 1.09 -2.62 7.91
CA PRO A 67 1.35 -2.50 9.33
C PRO A 67 1.87 -3.83 9.91
N TRP A 68 2.71 -3.73 10.93
CA TRP A 68 3.31 -4.90 11.62
C TRP A 68 4.09 -5.84 10.72
N ARG A 69 4.68 -5.31 9.65
CA ARG A 69 5.46 -6.06 8.69
C ARG A 69 6.78 -5.36 8.41
N TYR A 70 7.77 -6.14 7.99
CA TYR A 70 9.10 -5.64 7.63
C TYR A 70 9.90 -6.65 6.80
N ILE A 71 10.98 -6.17 6.18
CA ILE A 71 11.98 -7.01 5.50
C ILE A 71 13.24 -7.09 6.38
N THR A 72 13.89 -8.25 6.39
CA THR A 72 15.03 -8.51 7.30
C THR A 72 16.41 -8.25 6.68
N SER A 73 16.49 -7.95 5.39
CA SER A 73 17.71 -7.96 4.58
C SER A 73 17.66 -6.92 3.45
N ASN A 74 18.73 -6.85 2.65
CA ASN A 74 18.83 -5.95 1.48
C ASN A 74 18.70 -4.46 1.86
N ASN A 75 19.24 -4.12 3.02
CA ASN A 75 19.20 -2.77 3.56
C ASN A 75 20.20 -1.89 2.81
N LEU A 76 19.70 -0.85 2.16
CA LEU A 76 20.51 0.23 1.60
C LEU A 76 21.07 1.13 2.70
N TYR A 77 20.25 1.40 3.71
CA TYR A 77 20.61 2.22 4.85
C TYR A 77 19.79 1.85 6.07
N SER A 78 20.29 2.22 7.25
CA SER A 78 19.57 2.19 8.52
C SER A 78 19.92 3.45 9.29
N ARG A 79 18.93 4.22 9.75
CA ARG A 79 19.15 5.49 10.46
C ARG A 79 18.09 5.79 11.50
N TYR A 80 18.49 6.59 12.49
CA TYR A 80 17.58 7.21 13.45
C TYR A 80 17.03 8.53 12.86
N ALA A 81 15.73 8.58 12.58
CA ALA A 81 15.07 9.74 12.01
C ALA A 81 13.54 9.63 12.17
N THR A 82 12.84 10.74 12.03
CA THR A 82 11.36 10.72 11.97
C THR A 82 10.89 10.06 10.68
N PHE A 83 9.65 9.56 10.67
CA PHE A 83 9.06 8.91 9.51
C PHE A 83 9.11 9.78 8.23
N ASP A 84 8.82 11.08 8.34
CA ASP A 84 8.85 11.98 7.18
C ASP A 84 10.25 12.16 6.60
N VAL A 85 11.28 12.22 7.46
CA VAL A 85 12.68 12.26 7.02
C VAL A 85 13.07 10.96 6.34
N CYS A 86 12.62 9.81 6.87
CA CYS A 86 12.86 8.51 6.26
C CYS A 86 12.18 8.34 4.90
N LYS A 87 10.94 8.81 4.76
CA LYS A 87 10.27 8.85 3.46
C LYS A 87 11.03 9.71 2.47
N THR A 88 11.40 10.92 2.87
CA THR A 88 12.16 11.86 2.02
C THR A 88 13.49 11.25 1.58
N GLU A 89 14.19 10.58 2.49
CA GLU A 89 15.44 9.87 2.18
C GLU A 89 15.23 8.75 1.16
N CYS A 90 14.18 7.94 1.32
CA CYS A 90 13.85 6.90 0.36
C CYS A 90 13.53 7.49 -1.02
N LEU A 91 12.80 8.60 -1.09
CA LEU A 91 12.49 9.27 -2.37
C LEU A 91 13.76 9.83 -3.04
N ASN A 92 14.70 10.35 -2.26
CA ASN A 92 15.98 10.86 -2.74
C ASN A 92 17.00 9.75 -3.08
N THR A 93 16.75 8.52 -2.65
CA THR A 93 17.60 7.36 -2.94
C THR A 93 17.03 6.62 -4.17
N PRO A 94 17.66 6.70 -5.34
CA PRO A 94 17.09 6.16 -6.60
C PRO A 94 16.75 4.68 -6.56
N ASP A 95 17.49 3.91 -5.74
CA ASP A 95 17.33 2.48 -5.61
C ASP A 95 16.32 2.07 -4.51
N CYS A 96 15.87 3.00 -3.67
CA CYS A 96 14.97 2.67 -2.58
C CYS A 96 13.59 2.31 -3.12
N ARG A 97 13.20 1.05 -2.93
CA ARG A 97 11.88 0.49 -3.28
C ARG A 97 10.96 0.39 -2.08
N SER A 98 11.53 0.22 -0.90
CA SER A 98 10.77 0.08 0.33
C SER A 98 11.49 0.65 1.54
N LEU A 99 10.72 0.87 2.59
CA LEU A 99 11.16 1.44 3.85
C LEU A 99 10.46 0.72 5.00
N ASP A 100 11.23 0.25 5.97
CA ASP A 100 10.73 -0.19 7.26
C ASP A 100 10.85 0.96 8.26
N TYR A 101 9.81 1.20 9.07
CA TYR A 101 9.84 2.18 10.15
C TYR A 101 9.49 1.54 11.48
N LYS A 102 10.47 1.49 12.39
CA LYS A 102 10.33 1.04 13.76
C LYS A 102 10.00 2.23 14.67
N TYR A 103 8.77 2.25 15.19
CA TYR A 103 8.24 3.38 15.95
C TYR A 103 8.84 3.55 17.34
N SER A 104 9.27 2.45 17.97
CA SER A 104 9.82 2.46 19.33
C SER A 104 11.10 3.29 19.43
N ASP A 105 11.96 3.20 18.42
CA ASP A 105 13.29 3.82 18.45
C ASP A 105 13.47 4.89 17.37
N ASN A 106 12.38 5.28 16.67
CA ASN A 106 12.40 6.17 15.51
C ASN A 106 13.52 5.79 14.52
N THR A 107 13.57 4.52 14.18
CA THR A 107 14.59 3.97 13.28
C THR A 107 13.93 3.55 11.99
N CYS A 108 14.60 3.81 10.87
CA CYS A 108 14.14 3.36 9.58
C CYS A 108 15.22 2.74 8.74
N THR A 109 14.79 1.78 7.93
CA THR A 109 15.66 0.96 7.10
C THR A 109 15.11 0.97 5.68
N GLY A 110 15.85 1.56 4.75
CA GLY A 110 15.48 1.54 3.33
C GLY A 110 16.06 0.30 2.65
N ALA A 111 15.34 -0.27 1.67
CA ALA A 111 15.78 -1.43 0.90
C ALA A 111 15.52 -1.25 -0.60
N ASP A 112 16.31 -1.92 -1.43
CA ASP A 112 16.21 -1.91 -2.91
C ASP A 112 15.36 -3.05 -3.47
N VAL A 113 14.64 -3.74 -2.60
CA VAL A 113 13.81 -4.90 -2.91
C VAL A 113 12.38 -4.74 -2.38
N THR A 114 11.47 -5.61 -2.81
CA THR A 114 10.12 -5.76 -2.26
C THR A 114 9.90 -7.21 -1.76
N PRO A 115 8.84 -7.49 -0.96
CA PRO A 115 8.54 -8.82 -0.47
C PRO A 115 8.28 -9.82 -1.59
N LEU A 116 7.89 -9.36 -2.78
CA LEU A 116 7.71 -10.22 -3.94
C LEU A 116 9.04 -10.68 -4.55
N GLN A 117 10.10 -9.88 -4.40
CA GLN A 117 11.45 -10.25 -4.85
C GLN A 117 12.17 -11.11 -3.82
N VAL A 118 11.93 -10.88 -2.53
CA VAL A 118 12.56 -11.60 -1.41
C VAL A 118 11.53 -12.16 -0.42
N PRO A 119 10.68 -13.11 -0.83
CA PRO A 119 9.59 -13.60 0.01
C PRO A 119 10.05 -14.30 1.29
N SER A 120 11.28 -14.83 1.33
CA SER A 120 11.89 -15.43 2.51
C SER A 120 12.14 -14.43 3.65
N ASP A 121 12.25 -13.15 3.30
CA ASP A 121 12.72 -12.11 4.19
C ASP A 121 11.57 -11.26 4.74
N TRP A 122 10.35 -11.54 4.27
CA TRP A 122 9.11 -10.91 4.72
C TRP A 122 8.65 -11.45 6.07
N ARG A 123 8.66 -10.59 7.09
CA ARG A 123 8.36 -10.97 8.48
C ARG A 123 7.20 -10.18 9.06
N SER A 124 6.63 -10.72 10.13
CA SER A 124 5.66 -10.03 11.00
C SER A 124 6.37 -9.54 12.25
N SER A 125 6.02 -8.35 12.72
CA SER A 125 6.49 -7.78 13.99
C SER A 125 5.42 -7.76 15.09
N GLU A 126 4.26 -8.37 14.83
CA GLU A 126 3.15 -8.49 15.80
C GLU A 126 3.63 -9.10 17.11
N GLY A 127 3.28 -8.47 18.23
CA GLY A 127 3.62 -8.95 19.57
C GLY A 127 5.05 -8.66 20.04
N PHE A 128 5.91 -8.02 19.24
CA PHE A 128 7.29 -7.70 19.62
C PHE A 128 7.58 -6.20 19.60
N SER A 129 7.48 -5.58 18.43
CA SER A 129 7.74 -4.16 18.25
C SER A 129 6.91 -3.64 17.10
N ARG A 130 6.44 -2.40 17.22
CA ARG A 130 5.69 -1.78 16.13
C ARG A 130 6.66 -1.37 15.02
N VAL A 131 6.62 -2.13 13.93
CA VAL A 131 7.34 -1.87 12.68
C VAL A 131 6.32 -1.90 11.56
N ASP A 132 6.25 -0.83 10.78
CA ASP A 132 5.41 -0.80 9.60
C ASP A 132 6.30 -0.76 8.36
N TYR A 133 5.95 -1.56 7.35
CA TYR A 133 6.63 -1.62 6.06
C TYR A 133 5.91 -0.71 5.06
N PHE A 134 6.67 0.02 4.27
CA PHE A 134 6.18 0.97 3.29
C PHE A 134 6.81 0.64 1.93
N GLN A 135 5.98 0.36 0.94
CA GLN A 135 6.44 0.04 -0.41
C GLN A 135 6.09 1.16 -1.38
N ARG A 136 7.06 1.60 -2.18
CA ARG A 136 6.77 2.55 -3.26
C ARG A 136 5.85 1.95 -4.31
N MET A 137 4.91 2.75 -4.78
CA MET A 137 4.01 2.37 -5.85
C MET A 137 4.69 2.52 -7.22
N CYS A 138 4.06 1.90 -8.21
CA CYS A 138 4.49 1.98 -9.59
C CYS A 138 3.41 2.69 -10.39
N ALA A 139 3.86 3.54 -11.30
CA ALA A 139 2.99 4.23 -12.25
C ALA A 139 2.50 3.33 -13.37
#